data_AF-A0A2E2HGJ9-F1
#
_entry.id   AF-A0A2E2HGJ9-F1
#
_cell.length_a   1.000
_cell.length_b   1.000
_cell.length_c   1.000
_cell.angle_alpha   90.00
_cell.angle_beta   90.00
_cell.angle_gamma   90.00
#
_symmetry.space_group_name_H-M   'P 1'
#
loop_
_entity.id
_entity.type
_entity.pdbx_description
1 polymer ?
#
loop_
_entity_poly.entity_id
_entity_poly.type
_entity_poly.pdbx_seq_one_letter_code
_entity_poly.pdbx_strand_id
1 'polypeptide(L)'
;MSAGSVFAQNDEQPPMSFFITSEGSGNGGDLGGLAGADAHCQALAAAVGRGDATWRAYLSTQGANAVNARDRIGSGPWYGQAGHLIARDLDHLHGDTLEQARLGSGLHPFHARTEEGDFVPGIMAREYGMGDSVHDILTGSTPAGRAYPAGDDQTCSNWTSDDEGSARVGHHDRHGFMDNSWNSTHNTRSCSPEGVAAGGGAGLFYCFAID
;
A
#
# COMPACT_ATOMS: atom_id res chain seq x y z
N MET A 1 49.76 -4.41 23.63
CA MET A 1 48.90 -4.51 22.43
C MET A 1 47.65 -5.26 22.85
N SER A 2 46.51 -4.56 22.99
CA SER A 2 45.23 -5.19 23.31
C SER A 2 44.40 -5.20 22.04
N ALA A 3 44.19 -6.39 21.48
CA ALA A 3 43.27 -6.56 20.36
C ALA A 3 41.84 -6.58 20.93
N GLY A 4 41.11 -5.50 20.72
CA GLY A 4 39.69 -5.45 21.00
C GLY A 4 38.93 -6.28 19.97
N SER A 5 38.25 -7.32 20.43
CA SER A 5 37.27 -8.05 19.62
C SER A 5 36.14 -7.11 19.24
N VAL A 6 35.98 -6.84 17.94
CA VAL A 6 34.78 -6.23 17.38
C VAL A 6 33.66 -7.27 17.42
N PHE A 7 32.62 -7.01 18.19
CA PHE A 7 31.34 -7.73 18.07
C PHE A 7 30.70 -7.28 16.76
N ALA A 8 30.80 -8.10 15.71
CA ALA A 8 29.92 -7.97 14.57
C ALA A 8 28.55 -8.50 14.99
N GLN A 9 27.58 -7.61 15.22
CA GLN A 9 26.18 -7.99 15.21
C GLN A 9 25.84 -8.30 13.76
N ASN A 10 25.76 -9.59 13.41
CA ASN A 10 25.01 -10.03 12.25
C ASN A 10 23.53 -9.82 12.55
N ASP A 11 23.06 -8.57 12.47
CA ASP A 11 21.63 -8.30 12.37
C ASP A 11 21.26 -8.57 10.91
N GLU A 12 20.99 -9.84 10.62
CA GLU A 12 20.32 -10.22 9.37
C GLU A 12 19.04 -9.39 9.27
N GLN A 13 18.99 -8.50 8.27
CA GLN A 13 17.85 -7.61 8.08
C GLN A 13 16.58 -8.47 7.97
N PRO A 14 15.49 -8.13 8.69
CA PRO A 14 14.24 -8.84 8.53
C PRO A 14 13.84 -8.87 7.06
N PRO A 15 13.41 -10.02 6.56
CA PRO A 15 13.27 -10.17 5.13
C PRO A 15 12.00 -9.38 4.72
N MET A 16 12.08 -8.52 3.68
CA MET A 16 10.95 -7.71 3.17
C MET A 16 9.61 -8.46 3.14
N SER A 17 8.59 -7.90 3.77
CA SER A 17 7.22 -8.42 3.81
C SER A 17 6.17 -7.35 3.50
N PHE A 18 6.60 -6.18 3.02
CA PHE A 18 5.75 -5.09 2.57
C PHE A 18 6.42 -4.30 1.45
N PHE A 19 5.65 -3.89 0.45
CA PHE A 19 6.05 -2.85 -0.51
C PHE A 19 4.83 -2.15 -1.13
N ILE A 20 5.08 -1.00 -1.78
CA ILE A 20 4.16 -0.36 -2.72
C ILE A 20 4.53 -0.85 -4.11
N THR A 21 3.59 -1.24 -4.95
CA THR A 21 3.94 -1.67 -6.31
C THR A 21 4.73 -0.57 -7.04
N SER A 22 5.83 -0.92 -7.72
CA SER A 22 6.57 0.01 -8.58
C SER A 22 5.75 0.47 -9.78
N GLU A 23 4.86 -0.40 -10.26
CA GLU A 23 3.94 -0.15 -11.36
C GLU A 23 2.52 -0.65 -11.04
N GLY A 24 1.51 -0.02 -11.63
CA GLY A 24 0.12 -0.47 -11.58
C GLY A 24 -0.17 -1.58 -12.60
N SER A 25 -1.43 -2.00 -12.73
CA SER A 25 -1.83 -3.00 -13.73
C SER A 25 -1.79 -2.49 -15.18
N GLY A 26 -1.71 -1.16 -15.36
CA GLY A 26 -1.88 -0.48 -16.65
C GLY A 26 -3.34 -0.19 -17.03
N ASN A 27 -4.32 -0.76 -16.32
CA ASN A 27 -5.76 -0.64 -16.64
C ASN A 27 -6.53 0.14 -15.56
N GLY A 28 -5.90 1.15 -14.96
CA GLY A 28 -6.53 2.00 -13.95
C GLY A 28 -6.97 1.20 -12.72
N GLY A 29 -8.29 1.13 -12.49
CA GLY A 29 -8.92 0.38 -11.41
C GLY A 29 -9.16 -1.10 -11.70
N ASP A 30 -9.02 -1.55 -12.96
CA ASP A 30 -9.13 -2.96 -13.30
C ASP A 30 -7.82 -3.68 -12.97
N LEU A 31 -7.86 -4.47 -11.90
CA LEU A 31 -6.76 -5.28 -11.43
C LEU A 31 -7.01 -6.77 -11.69
N GLY A 32 -8.07 -7.13 -12.43
CA GLY A 32 -8.52 -8.52 -12.57
C GLY A 32 -9.14 -9.06 -11.28
N GLY A 33 -9.76 -8.19 -10.49
CA GLY A 33 -10.24 -8.50 -9.15
C GLY A 33 -9.10 -8.71 -8.14
N LEU A 34 -9.46 -9.16 -6.93
CA LEU A 34 -8.47 -9.42 -5.88
C LEU A 34 -7.42 -10.46 -6.29
N ALA A 35 -7.80 -11.45 -7.10
CA ALA A 35 -6.89 -12.50 -7.55
C ALA A 35 -5.83 -11.96 -8.52
N GLY A 36 -6.20 -11.04 -9.43
CA GLY A 36 -5.24 -10.40 -10.32
C GLY A 36 -4.32 -9.44 -9.58
N ALA A 37 -4.85 -8.67 -8.62
CA ALA A 37 -4.03 -7.82 -7.75
C ALA A 37 -3.01 -8.63 -6.92
N ASP A 38 -3.43 -9.76 -6.34
CA ASP A 38 -2.53 -10.67 -5.61
C ASP A 38 -1.45 -11.26 -6.54
N ALA A 39 -1.82 -11.64 -7.77
CA ALA A 39 -0.88 -12.15 -8.76
C ALA A 39 0.16 -11.10 -9.16
N HIS A 40 -0.24 -9.83 -9.28
CA HIS A 40 0.67 -8.71 -9.54
C HIS A 40 1.66 -8.51 -8.39
N CYS A 41 1.19 -8.50 -7.14
CA CYS A 41 2.07 -8.47 -5.98
C CYS A 41 3.06 -9.64 -5.98
N GLN A 42 2.60 -10.85 -6.29
CA GLN A 42 3.46 -12.04 -6.34
C GLN A 42 4.54 -11.91 -7.42
N ALA A 43 4.18 -11.40 -8.60
CA ALA A 43 5.10 -11.23 -9.72
C ALA A 43 6.21 -10.22 -9.41
N LEU A 44 5.85 -9.05 -8.88
CA LEU A 44 6.80 -8.02 -8.49
C LEU A 44 7.74 -8.50 -7.39
N ALA A 45 7.20 -9.15 -6.35
CA ALA A 45 8.02 -9.71 -5.29
C ALA A 45 8.99 -10.80 -5.79
N ALA A 46 8.54 -11.64 -6.72
CA ALA A 46 9.40 -12.66 -7.33
C ALA A 46 10.56 -12.05 -8.13
N ALA A 47 10.33 -10.93 -8.81
CA ALA A 47 11.35 -10.23 -9.59
C ALA A 47 12.54 -9.76 -8.72
N VAL A 48 12.28 -9.46 -7.44
CA VAL A 48 13.31 -9.05 -6.46
C VAL A 48 13.74 -10.18 -5.51
N GLY A 49 13.47 -11.43 -5.88
CA GLY A 49 13.93 -12.61 -5.14
C GLY A 49 13.10 -12.96 -3.91
N ARG A 50 11.87 -12.44 -3.80
CA ARG A 50 10.94 -12.74 -2.70
C ARG A 50 9.67 -13.46 -3.13
N GLY A 51 9.79 -14.28 -4.18
CA GLY A 51 8.69 -15.06 -4.75
C GLY A 51 8.29 -16.31 -3.95
N ASP A 52 9.11 -16.75 -3.00
CA ASP A 52 8.80 -17.92 -2.16
C ASP A 52 7.76 -17.60 -1.07
N ALA A 53 7.55 -16.31 -0.77
CA ALA A 53 6.52 -15.86 0.14
C ALA A 53 5.16 -15.74 -0.57
N THR A 54 4.07 -15.86 0.19
CA THR A 54 2.72 -15.60 -0.32
C THR A 54 2.35 -14.14 -0.17
N TRP A 55 2.05 -13.46 -1.29
CA TRP A 55 1.73 -12.04 -1.29
C TRP A 55 0.24 -11.75 -1.50
N ARG A 56 -0.26 -10.72 -0.82
CA ARG A 56 -1.64 -10.23 -0.94
C ARG A 56 -1.67 -8.73 -1.14
N ALA A 57 -2.53 -8.27 -2.04
CA ALA A 57 -2.83 -6.87 -2.22
C ALA A 57 -3.74 -6.37 -1.07
N TYR A 58 -3.39 -5.22 -0.48
CA TYR A 58 -4.21 -4.55 0.52
C TYR A 58 -5.37 -3.82 -0.17
N LEU A 59 -6.40 -4.57 -0.50
CA LEU A 59 -7.59 -4.07 -1.19
C LEU A 59 -8.84 -4.66 -0.55
N SER A 60 -9.81 -3.80 -0.26
CA SER A 60 -11.14 -4.22 0.14
C SER A 60 -12.04 -4.38 -1.09
N THR A 61 -13.10 -5.17 -0.96
CA THR A 61 -14.21 -5.23 -1.94
C THR A 61 -15.50 -4.77 -1.27
N GLN A 62 -16.53 -4.49 -2.06
CA GLN A 62 -17.84 -4.00 -1.62
C GLN A 62 -18.96 -4.96 -2.03
N GLY A 63 -20.05 -4.96 -1.26
CA GLY A 63 -21.24 -5.78 -1.50
C GLY A 63 -21.46 -6.87 -0.45
N ALA A 64 -22.35 -7.83 -0.75
CA ALA A 64 -22.78 -8.84 0.21
C ALA A 64 -21.65 -9.75 0.73
N ASN A 65 -20.62 -9.95 -0.09
CA ASN A 65 -19.42 -10.73 0.23
C ASN A 65 -18.17 -9.85 0.25
N ALA A 66 -18.32 -8.62 0.75
CA ALA A 66 -17.23 -7.68 0.91
C ALA A 66 -16.08 -8.30 1.72
N VAL A 67 -14.87 -8.13 1.22
CA VAL A 67 -13.63 -8.54 1.86
C VAL A 67 -12.96 -7.31 2.43
N ASN A 68 -12.51 -7.37 3.68
CA ASN A 68 -11.72 -6.30 4.29
C ASN A 68 -10.25 -6.50 3.93
N ALA A 69 -9.56 -5.44 3.48
CA ALA A 69 -8.13 -5.47 3.22
C ALA A 69 -7.33 -5.97 4.43
N ARG A 70 -7.67 -5.48 5.63
CA ARG A 70 -6.96 -5.82 6.87
C ARG A 70 -6.98 -7.33 7.20
N ASP A 71 -8.03 -8.03 6.81
CA ASP A 71 -8.21 -9.45 7.15
C ASP A 71 -7.37 -10.36 6.23
N ARG A 72 -6.77 -9.79 5.16
CA ARG A 72 -6.06 -10.54 4.12
C ARG A 72 -4.55 -10.51 4.26
N ILE A 73 -3.99 -9.57 5.01
CA ILE A 73 -2.54 -9.25 4.99
C ILE A 73 -1.71 -9.95 6.07
N GLY A 74 -2.28 -10.92 6.77
CA GLY A 74 -1.61 -11.63 7.87
C GLY A 74 -1.57 -10.82 9.17
N SER A 75 -0.78 -11.28 10.13
CA SER A 75 -0.67 -10.67 11.46
C SER A 75 0.53 -9.73 11.63
N GLY A 76 1.44 -9.66 10.66
CA GLY A 76 2.74 -8.99 10.80
C GLY A 76 3.71 -9.76 11.70
N PRO A 77 4.87 -9.17 12.04
CA PRO A 77 5.31 -7.83 11.68
C PRO A 77 5.65 -7.69 10.19
N TRP A 78 5.48 -6.48 9.64
CA TRP A 78 5.85 -6.19 8.26
C TRP A 78 7.04 -5.25 8.16
N TYR A 79 7.96 -5.57 7.25
CA TYR A 79 9.17 -4.81 6.99
C TYR A 79 9.24 -4.43 5.51
N GLY A 80 9.61 -3.17 5.23
CA GLY A 80 9.83 -2.69 3.87
C GLY A 80 11.13 -3.23 3.28
N GLN A 81 11.36 -2.99 1.99
CA GLN A 81 12.56 -3.46 1.27
C GLN A 81 13.87 -2.99 1.90
N ALA A 82 13.88 -1.80 2.52
CA ALA A 82 15.04 -1.26 3.24
C ALA A 82 15.21 -1.81 4.67
N GLY A 83 14.44 -2.83 5.07
CA GLY A 83 14.48 -3.44 6.40
C GLY A 83 13.81 -2.63 7.51
N HIS A 84 13.22 -1.48 7.19
CA HIS A 84 12.48 -0.67 8.15
C HIS A 84 11.15 -1.32 8.52
N LEU A 85 10.83 -1.30 9.81
CA LEU A 85 9.54 -1.76 10.33
C LEU A 85 8.41 -0.86 9.80
N ILE A 86 7.42 -1.48 9.17
CA ILE A 86 6.20 -0.82 8.71
C ILE A 86 5.14 -0.88 9.80
N ALA A 87 4.85 -2.07 10.33
CA ALA A 87 3.99 -2.23 11.50
C ALA A 87 4.30 -3.55 12.20
N ARG A 88 3.98 -3.60 13.50
CA ARG A 88 4.25 -4.79 14.33
C ARG A 88 3.13 -5.81 14.22
N ASP A 89 1.92 -5.31 14.03
CA ASP A 89 0.67 -6.04 14.00
C ASP A 89 -0.41 -5.15 13.34
N LEU A 90 -1.60 -5.73 13.14
CA LEU A 90 -2.75 -5.06 12.54
C LEU A 90 -3.17 -3.80 13.32
N ASP A 91 -3.15 -3.86 14.65
CA ASP A 91 -3.61 -2.76 15.51
C ASP A 91 -2.66 -1.56 15.38
N HIS A 92 -1.34 -1.81 15.35
CA HIS A 92 -0.32 -0.80 15.10
C HIS A 92 -0.43 -0.22 13.69
N LEU A 93 -0.70 -1.05 12.67
CA LEU A 93 -0.84 -0.60 11.28
C LEU A 93 -2.02 0.38 11.12
N HIS A 94 -3.16 0.08 11.75
CA HIS A 94 -4.40 0.86 11.61
C HIS A 94 -4.61 1.90 12.72
N GLY A 95 -3.78 1.88 13.77
CA GLY A 95 -3.94 2.79 14.91
C GLY A 95 -5.22 2.52 15.70
N ASP A 96 -5.54 1.24 15.95
CA ASP A 96 -6.82 0.83 16.54
C ASP A 96 -7.02 1.36 17.98
N THR A 97 -5.94 1.78 18.64
CA THR A 97 -6.00 2.55 19.89
C THR A 97 -5.46 3.97 19.71
N LEU A 98 -5.92 4.90 20.57
CA LEU A 98 -5.43 6.28 20.56
C LEU A 98 -3.92 6.39 20.80
N GLU A 99 -3.34 5.46 21.57
CA GLU A 99 -1.89 5.40 21.78
C GLU A 99 -1.16 5.01 20.49
N GLN A 100 -1.61 3.95 19.80
CA GLN A 100 -1.04 3.52 18.53
C GLN A 100 -1.23 4.59 17.44
N ALA A 101 -2.39 5.23 17.36
CA ALA A 101 -2.65 6.30 16.40
C ALA A 101 -1.74 7.53 16.61
N ARG A 102 -1.38 7.84 17.86
CA ARG A 102 -0.44 8.93 18.19
C ARG A 102 1.00 8.61 17.83
N LEU A 103 1.42 7.35 18.04
CA LEU A 103 2.75 6.88 17.65
C LEU A 103 2.87 6.81 16.12
N GLY A 104 1.82 6.33 15.46
CA GLY A 104 1.80 6.06 14.03
C GLY A 104 2.58 4.80 13.67
N SER A 105 2.14 4.13 12.61
CA SER A 105 2.92 3.06 12.00
C SER A 105 4.13 3.63 11.24
N GLY A 106 5.07 2.77 10.87
CA GLY A 106 6.20 3.11 10.01
C GLY A 106 5.81 3.29 8.54
N LEU A 107 4.52 3.34 8.18
CA LEU A 107 4.08 3.60 6.82
C LEU A 107 4.14 5.10 6.52
N HIS A 108 5.28 5.51 5.97
CA HIS A 108 5.60 6.86 5.51
C HIS A 108 6.67 6.79 4.40
N PRO A 109 6.95 7.86 3.64
CA PRO A 109 7.65 7.75 2.35
C PRO A 109 9.11 7.28 2.43
N PHE A 110 9.76 7.33 3.60
CA PHE A 110 11.13 6.83 3.76
C PHE A 110 11.22 5.32 3.97
N HIS A 111 10.14 4.71 4.48
CA HIS A 111 10.07 3.29 4.80
C HIS A 111 9.20 2.52 3.80
N ALA A 112 8.07 3.12 3.37
CA ALA A 112 7.16 2.53 2.41
C ALA A 112 7.66 2.78 0.98
N ARG A 113 8.44 1.83 0.47
CA ARG A 113 9.13 1.88 -0.82
C ARG A 113 8.61 0.80 -1.77
N THR A 114 9.08 0.85 -3.01
CA THR A 114 8.82 -0.23 -3.97
C THR A 114 9.52 -1.53 -3.58
N GLU A 115 9.13 -2.63 -4.21
CA GLU A 115 9.80 -3.92 -4.07
C GLU A 115 11.28 -3.84 -4.49
N GLU A 116 11.63 -2.91 -5.39
CA GLU A 116 13.00 -2.63 -5.81
C GLU A 116 13.76 -1.75 -4.81
N GLY A 117 13.05 -1.14 -3.85
CA GLY A 117 13.62 -0.26 -2.82
C GLY A 117 13.63 1.22 -3.20
N ASP A 118 12.96 1.58 -4.28
CA ASP A 118 12.86 2.94 -4.76
C ASP A 118 11.82 3.75 -3.99
N PHE A 119 12.05 5.07 -3.95
CA PHE A 119 11.08 6.01 -3.40
C PHE A 119 9.91 6.18 -4.36
N VAL A 120 8.69 6.07 -3.84
CA VAL A 120 7.48 6.41 -4.59
C VAL A 120 7.27 7.93 -4.52
N PRO A 121 7.19 8.65 -5.66
CA PRO A 121 7.01 10.11 -5.67
C PRO A 121 5.73 10.58 -4.96
N GLY A 122 5.92 11.27 -3.82
CA GLY A 122 4.85 11.93 -3.07
C GLY A 122 4.34 13.22 -3.72
N ILE A 123 3.38 13.88 -3.08
CA ILE A 123 2.81 15.16 -3.54
C ILE A 123 3.84 16.26 -3.70
N MET A 124 4.90 16.22 -2.88
CA MET A 124 6.00 17.18 -2.94
C MET A 124 6.78 17.12 -4.26
N ALA A 125 6.78 15.98 -4.95
CA ALA A 125 7.40 15.89 -6.27
C ALA A 125 6.73 16.87 -7.25
N ARG A 126 5.40 16.97 -7.21
CA ARG A 126 4.62 17.92 -8.00
C ARG A 126 4.75 19.35 -7.49
N GLU A 127 4.64 19.57 -6.18
CA GLU A 127 4.64 20.93 -5.61
C GLU A 127 5.98 21.66 -5.82
N TYR A 128 7.09 20.93 -5.80
CA TYR A 128 8.41 21.50 -6.08
C TYR A 128 8.86 21.39 -7.55
N GLY A 129 7.99 20.90 -8.44
CA GLY A 129 8.32 20.77 -9.87
C GLY A 129 9.44 19.75 -10.16
N MET A 130 9.59 18.74 -9.31
CA MET A 130 10.58 17.67 -9.46
C MET A 130 10.10 16.50 -10.35
N GLY A 131 8.79 16.37 -10.53
CA GLY A 131 8.19 15.33 -11.38
C GLY A 131 6.69 15.18 -11.12
N ASP A 132 6.08 14.16 -11.74
CA ASP A 132 4.69 13.79 -11.46
C ASP A 132 4.57 13.17 -10.06
N SER A 133 3.44 13.42 -9.41
CA SER A 133 3.10 12.79 -8.13
C SER A 133 2.26 11.55 -8.38
N VAL A 134 2.59 10.48 -7.66
CA VAL A 134 1.85 9.21 -7.65
C VAL A 134 1.50 8.82 -6.22
N HIS A 135 1.10 9.81 -5.42
CA HIS A 135 0.90 9.64 -3.99
C HIS A 135 -0.41 8.96 -3.59
N ASP A 136 -1.39 8.95 -4.50
CA ASP A 136 -2.62 8.21 -4.31
C ASP A 136 -2.40 6.72 -4.55
N ILE A 137 -2.67 5.91 -3.53
CA ILE A 137 -2.58 4.46 -3.56
C ILE A 137 -3.98 3.86 -3.45
N LEU A 138 -4.35 2.96 -4.37
CA LEU A 138 -5.65 2.29 -4.38
C LEU A 138 -5.80 1.39 -3.15
N THR A 139 -6.96 1.46 -2.47
CA THR A 139 -7.24 0.63 -1.28
C THR A 139 -8.68 0.12 -1.18
N GLY A 140 -9.65 0.91 -1.65
CA GLY A 140 -11.07 0.63 -1.46
C GLY A 140 -11.51 0.52 0.01
N SER A 141 -10.71 1.04 0.94
CA SER A 141 -10.80 0.72 2.37
C SER A 141 -11.13 1.94 3.21
N THR A 142 -11.86 1.74 4.29
CA THR A 142 -11.99 2.71 5.39
C THR A 142 -10.66 2.85 6.13
N PRO A 143 -10.47 3.88 7.00
CA PRO A 143 -9.23 4.03 7.77
C PRO A 143 -8.90 2.79 8.63
N ALA A 144 -9.94 2.11 9.11
CA ALA A 144 -9.81 0.87 9.87
C ALA A 144 -9.43 -0.36 9.02
N GLY A 145 -9.18 -0.20 7.71
CA GLY A 145 -8.84 -1.28 6.78
C GLY A 145 -10.00 -2.21 6.44
N ARG A 146 -11.23 -1.71 6.53
CA ARG A 146 -12.47 -2.45 6.26
C ARG A 146 -13.12 -1.98 4.97
N ALA A 147 -13.89 -2.86 4.35
CA ALA A 147 -14.75 -2.51 3.24
C ALA A 147 -15.72 -1.38 3.61
N TYR A 148 -16.01 -0.52 2.63
CA TYR A 148 -17.14 0.40 2.74
C TYR A 148 -18.46 -0.35 2.70
N PRO A 149 -19.52 0.17 3.36
CA PRO A 149 -20.86 -0.39 3.24
C PRO A 149 -21.37 -0.29 1.80
N ALA A 150 -22.43 -1.02 1.49
CA ALA A 150 -23.12 -0.88 0.21
C ALA A 150 -23.59 0.58 -0.02
N GLY A 151 -23.54 1.02 -1.28
CA GLY A 151 -23.78 2.41 -1.68
C GLY A 151 -22.89 2.77 -2.87
N ASP A 152 -22.39 3.99 -2.88
CA ASP A 152 -21.42 4.45 -3.88
C ASP A 152 -20.21 3.52 -3.92
N ASP A 153 -19.84 3.07 -5.11
CA ASP A 153 -18.70 2.19 -5.29
C ASP A 153 -17.39 2.91 -4.93
N GLN A 154 -16.59 2.22 -4.11
CA GLN A 154 -15.27 2.66 -3.65
C GLN A 154 -14.16 1.76 -4.18
N THR A 155 -14.42 0.90 -5.17
CA THR A 155 -13.55 -0.23 -5.53
C THR A 155 -13.40 -0.47 -7.03
N CYS A 156 -13.93 0.39 -7.90
CA CYS A 156 -13.95 0.16 -9.35
C CYS A 156 -14.56 -1.20 -9.71
N SER A 157 -15.79 -1.42 -9.27
CA SER A 157 -16.55 -2.66 -9.42
C SER A 157 -15.83 -3.88 -8.88
N ASN A 158 -15.27 -3.77 -7.66
CA ASN A 158 -14.41 -4.81 -7.07
C ASN A 158 -13.18 -5.13 -7.92
N TRP A 159 -12.56 -4.07 -8.44
CA TRP A 159 -11.30 -4.07 -9.19
C TRP A 159 -11.40 -4.75 -10.56
N THR A 160 -12.53 -4.55 -11.24
CA THR A 160 -12.82 -5.13 -12.57
C THR A 160 -13.33 -4.11 -13.58
N SER A 161 -13.20 -2.82 -13.31
CA SER A 161 -13.57 -1.74 -14.24
C SER A 161 -12.39 -0.79 -14.41
N ASP A 162 -12.14 -0.41 -15.66
CA ASP A 162 -11.18 0.57 -16.12
C ASP A 162 -11.87 1.82 -16.70
N ASP A 163 -13.14 2.04 -16.36
CA ASP A 163 -13.98 3.09 -16.93
C ASP A 163 -14.82 3.83 -15.88
N GLU A 164 -16.08 3.44 -15.70
CA GLU A 164 -17.07 4.08 -14.86
C GLU A 164 -16.85 3.72 -13.38
N GLY A 165 -17.25 4.65 -12.50
CA GLY A 165 -17.11 4.49 -11.05
C GLY A 165 -15.86 5.16 -10.50
N SER A 166 -15.49 4.80 -9.28
CA SER A 166 -14.30 5.34 -8.62
C SER A 166 -13.78 4.36 -7.58
N ALA A 167 -12.52 4.51 -7.18
CA ALA A 167 -11.94 3.78 -6.07
C ALA A 167 -11.52 4.71 -4.93
N ARG A 168 -11.65 4.27 -3.69
CA ARG A 168 -11.03 4.95 -2.54
C ARG A 168 -9.53 4.77 -2.59
N VAL A 169 -8.80 5.86 -2.41
CA VAL A 169 -7.34 5.88 -2.27
C VAL A 169 -6.93 6.29 -0.86
N GLY A 170 -5.66 6.11 -0.53
CA GLY A 170 -4.99 6.79 0.57
C GLY A 170 -3.62 7.33 0.14
N HIS A 171 -2.93 8.02 1.04
CA HIS A 171 -1.67 8.72 0.75
C HIS A 171 -0.47 8.04 1.41
N HIS A 172 0.42 7.40 0.63
CA HIS A 172 1.61 6.74 1.19
C HIS A 172 2.57 7.71 1.87
N ASP A 173 2.55 8.96 1.43
CA ASP A 173 3.38 10.04 1.95
C ASP A 173 2.78 10.73 3.18
N ARG A 174 1.57 10.32 3.60
CA ARG A 174 0.82 10.91 4.72
C ARG A 174 0.63 12.42 4.54
N HIS A 175 0.48 12.89 3.31
CA HIS A 175 0.32 14.31 3.02
C HIS A 175 -0.99 14.60 2.32
N GLY A 176 -1.83 15.40 2.99
CA GLY A 176 -3.04 15.98 2.42
C GLY A 176 -3.51 17.15 3.28
N PHE A 177 -4.39 17.98 2.72
CA PHE A 177 -4.77 19.25 3.35
C PHE A 177 -5.54 19.06 4.67
N MET A 178 -6.56 18.20 4.66
CA MET A 178 -7.43 17.90 5.82
C MET A 178 -7.41 16.42 6.23
N ASP A 179 -6.82 15.57 5.40
CA ASP A 179 -6.75 14.12 5.60
C ASP A 179 -5.36 13.65 5.19
N ASN A 180 -4.71 12.88 6.07
CA ASN A 180 -3.38 12.31 5.90
C ASN A 180 -3.40 10.79 6.09
N SER A 181 -4.58 10.19 5.94
CA SER A 181 -4.77 8.74 6.00
C SER A 181 -3.98 8.04 4.90
N TRP A 182 -3.27 6.98 5.26
CA TRP A 182 -2.51 6.19 4.29
C TRP A 182 -3.40 5.29 3.43
N ASN A 183 -4.61 4.97 3.90
CA ASN A 183 -5.49 4.01 3.23
C ASN A 183 -6.88 4.54 2.90
N SER A 184 -7.23 5.79 3.26
CA SER A 184 -8.59 6.28 3.05
C SER A 184 -8.69 7.80 3.11
N THR A 185 -8.60 8.47 1.96
CA THR A 185 -8.66 9.94 1.84
C THR A 185 -9.81 10.37 0.94
N HIS A 186 -9.66 10.22 -0.37
CA HIS A 186 -10.66 10.59 -1.37
C HIS A 186 -10.82 9.50 -2.43
N ASN A 187 -11.70 9.76 -3.39
CA ASN A 187 -11.91 8.85 -4.51
C ASN A 187 -11.09 9.29 -5.72
N THR A 188 -10.74 8.32 -6.57
CA THR A 188 -10.28 8.59 -7.94
C THR A 188 -11.37 9.32 -8.73
N ARG A 189 -10.99 10.01 -9.82
CA ARG A 189 -11.99 10.73 -10.65
C ARG A 189 -12.82 9.78 -11.50
N SER A 190 -12.21 8.71 -11.96
CA SER A 190 -12.86 7.56 -12.59
C SER A 190 -12.01 6.31 -12.35
N CYS A 191 -12.42 5.18 -12.92
CA CYS A 191 -11.64 3.95 -12.88
C CYS A 191 -10.64 3.82 -14.03
N SER A 192 -10.67 4.73 -15.00
CA SER A 192 -9.70 4.72 -16.10
C SER A 192 -8.31 5.13 -15.67
N PRO A 193 -7.26 4.70 -16.40
CA PRO A 193 -5.89 5.15 -16.16
C PRO A 193 -5.78 6.67 -16.03
N GLU A 194 -6.45 7.43 -16.91
CA GLU A 194 -6.45 8.89 -16.89
C GLU A 194 -7.18 9.46 -15.68
N GLY A 195 -8.28 8.82 -15.24
CA GLY A 195 -9.03 9.22 -14.05
C GLY A 195 -8.26 9.00 -12.75
N VAL A 196 -7.52 7.90 -12.67
CA VAL A 196 -6.59 7.62 -11.56
C VAL A 196 -5.43 8.62 -11.57
N ALA A 197 -4.81 8.84 -12.73
CA ALA A 197 -3.71 9.80 -12.89
C ALA A 197 -4.12 11.24 -12.56
N ALA A 198 -5.30 11.67 -13.00
CA ALA A 198 -5.83 13.00 -12.71
C ALA A 198 -6.17 13.21 -11.22
N GLY A 199 -6.31 12.14 -10.45
CA GLY A 199 -6.43 12.18 -8.99
C GLY A 199 -5.11 12.49 -8.28
N GLY A 200 -3.98 12.04 -8.84
CA GLY A 200 -2.67 12.04 -8.18
C GLY A 200 -2.08 10.63 -7.98
N GLY A 201 -2.64 9.61 -8.61
CA GLY A 201 -2.17 8.22 -8.51
C GLY A 201 -1.57 7.68 -9.81
N ALA A 202 -1.08 6.44 -9.77
CA ALA A 202 -0.65 5.69 -10.96
C ALA A 202 -1.18 4.25 -10.98
N GLY A 203 -2.30 4.01 -10.29
CA GLY A 203 -2.85 2.66 -10.12
C GLY A 203 -2.02 1.77 -9.21
N LEU A 204 -1.19 2.39 -8.34
CA LEU A 204 -0.35 1.68 -7.38
C LEU A 204 -1.19 1.18 -6.20
N PHE A 205 -0.76 0.09 -5.58
CA PHE A 205 -1.39 -0.48 -4.38
C PHE A 205 -0.33 -1.09 -3.46
N TYR A 206 -0.72 -1.42 -2.23
CA TYR A 206 0.18 -2.04 -1.25
C TYR A 206 0.14 -3.56 -1.34
N CYS A 207 1.31 -4.19 -1.19
CA CYS A 207 1.49 -5.64 -1.16
C CYS A 207 2.08 -6.07 0.19
N PHE A 208 1.49 -7.10 0.80
CA PHE A 208 1.91 -7.66 2.09
C PHE A 208 2.17 -9.15 1.95
N ALA A 209 3.29 -9.62 2.49
CA ALA A 209 3.51 -11.05 2.71
C ALA A 209 2.69 -11.52 3.91
N ILE A 210 2.19 -12.74 3.87
CA ILE A 210 1.25 -13.29 4.87
C ILE A 210 1.79 -14.51 5.63
N ASP A 211 3.05 -14.84 5.43
CA ASP A 211 3.77 -15.98 6.00
C ASP A 211 4.95 -15.59 6.91
#